data_AF-A0A1H7U1X0-F1
#
_entry.id   AF-A0A1H7U1X0-F1
#
_cell.length_a   1.000
_cell.length_b   1.000
_cell.length_c   1.000
_cell.angle_alpha   90.00
_cell.angle_beta   90.00
_cell.angle_gamma   90.00
#
_symmetry.space_group_name_H-M   'P 1'
#
loop_
_entity.id
_entity.type
_entity.pdbx_description
1 polymer ?
#
loop_
_entity_poly.entity_id
_entity_poly.type
_entity_poly.pdbx_seq_one_letter_code
_entity_poly.pdbx_strand_id
1 'polypeptide(L)'
;MVPEVEVPDWLRRHVRRQAREHYALLVGSLLVIATALWALAGPGGVYPLLGGLVGSALAERWRWWRRREQYLAAVEISAALRTGTSPRPGLRTAALRVARRELRELPVAGGAVGAVFGILALACAVTAGLRDDVRPVLAAALCVTFAAGLLVGLRAKRGRTEQWLADHPPPRPEDPS
;
A
#
# COMPACT_ATOMS: atom_id res chain seq x y z
N MET A 1 -4.79 -27.66 -19.71
CA MET A 1 -5.00 -26.50 -20.60
C MET A 1 -5.75 -25.45 -19.79
N VAL A 2 -5.08 -24.36 -19.44
CA VAL A 2 -5.70 -23.27 -18.67
C VAL A 2 -6.28 -22.29 -19.68
N PRO A 3 -7.58 -21.94 -19.61
CA PRO A 3 -8.17 -20.96 -20.52
C PRO A 3 -7.45 -19.62 -20.37
N GLU A 4 -6.95 -19.08 -21.48
CA GLU A 4 -6.43 -17.71 -21.52
C GLU A 4 -7.58 -16.75 -21.28
N VAL A 5 -7.73 -16.30 -20.04
CA VAL A 5 -8.60 -15.18 -19.70
C VAL A 5 -8.05 -13.95 -20.42
N GLU A 6 -8.72 -13.50 -21.47
CA GLU A 6 -8.40 -12.27 -22.19
C GLU A 6 -8.59 -11.08 -21.26
N VAL A 7 -7.47 -10.57 -20.75
CA VAL A 7 -7.45 -9.34 -19.96
C VAL A 7 -7.47 -8.15 -20.91
N PRO A 8 -8.46 -7.24 -20.83
CA PRO A 8 -8.51 -6.06 -21.69
C PRO A 8 -7.23 -5.23 -21.60
N ASP A 9 -6.76 -4.67 -22.71
CA ASP A 9 -5.47 -3.95 -22.76
C ASP A 9 -5.44 -2.69 -21.88
N TRP A 10 -6.58 -2.03 -21.73
CA TRP A 10 -6.71 -0.91 -20.79
C TRP A 10 -6.51 -1.38 -19.35
N LEU A 11 -7.00 -2.57 -18.99
CA LEU A 11 -6.82 -3.16 -17.66
C LEU A 11 -5.38 -3.59 -17.42
N ARG A 12 -4.71 -4.17 -18.44
CA ARG A 12 -3.29 -4.57 -18.34
C ARG A 12 -2.38 -3.40 -17.95
N ARG A 13 -2.61 -2.19 -18.49
CA ARG A 13 -1.83 -1.00 -18.14
C ARG A 13 -2.05 -0.57 -16.70
N HIS A 14 -3.30 -0.61 -16.23
CA HIS A 14 -3.66 -0.25 -14.85
C HIS A 14 -3.12 -1.25 -13.84
N VAL A 15 -3.22 -2.56 -14.12
CA VAL A 15 -2.64 -3.62 -13.30
C VAL A 15 -1.12 -3.45 -13.19
N ARG A 16 -0.42 -3.21 -14.31
CA ARG A 16 1.04 -3.00 -14.30
C ARG A 16 1.42 -1.76 -13.51
N ARG A 17 0.67 -0.67 -13.63
CA ARG A 17 0.93 0.57 -12.87
C ARG A 17 0.69 0.38 -11.37
N GLN A 18 -0.42 -0.25 -10.99
CA GLN A 18 -0.76 -0.50 -9.58
C GLN A 18 0.23 -1.48 -8.93
N ALA A 19 0.64 -2.52 -9.64
CA ALA A 19 1.66 -3.45 -9.17
C ALA A 19 3.02 -2.74 -8.99
N ARG A 20 3.42 -1.88 -9.95
CA ARG A 20 4.66 -1.10 -9.84
C ARG A 20 4.63 -0.13 -8.66
N GLU A 21 3.53 0.59 -8.46
CA GLU A 21 3.38 1.51 -7.33
C GLU A 21 3.44 0.76 -5.99
N HIS A 22 2.76 -0.38 -5.87
CA HIS A 22 2.79 -1.17 -4.63
C HIS A 22 4.19 -1.73 -4.36
N TYR A 23 4.84 -2.28 -5.39
CA TYR A 23 6.19 -2.80 -5.30
C TYR A 23 7.21 -1.69 -4.99
N ALA A 24 7.08 -0.52 -5.59
CA ALA A 24 7.94 0.62 -5.32
C ALA A 24 7.79 1.12 -3.87
N LEU A 25 6.57 1.17 -3.34
CA LEU A 25 6.33 1.52 -1.93
C LEU A 25 6.89 0.47 -0.97
N LEU A 26 6.73 -0.81 -1.30
CA LEU A 26 7.26 -1.93 -0.51
C LEU A 26 8.79 -1.88 -0.47
N VAL A 27 9.43 -1.81 -1.64
CA VAL A 27 10.90 -1.70 -1.75
C VAL A 27 11.41 -0.44 -1.07
N GLY A 28 10.75 0.71 -1.28
CA GLY A 28 11.11 1.97 -0.64
C GLY A 28 11.03 1.89 0.89
N SER A 29 9.96 1.30 1.42
CA SER A 29 9.80 1.12 2.88
C SER A 29 10.90 0.24 3.46
N LEU A 30 11.27 -0.82 2.76
CA LEU A 30 12.31 -1.75 3.21
C LEU A 30 13.71 -1.15 3.11
N LEU A 31 13.98 -0.32 2.11
CA LEU A 31 15.23 0.43 2.01
C LEU A 31 15.38 1.41 3.18
N VAL A 32 14.32 2.12 3.55
CA VAL A 32 14.34 3.04 4.70
C VAL A 32 14.56 2.26 6.00
N ILE A 33 13.84 1.16 6.21
CA ILE A 33 14.00 0.32 7.40
C ILE A 33 15.41 -0.29 7.46
N ALA A 34 15.95 -0.77 6.34
CA ALA A 34 17.31 -1.30 6.25
C ALA A 34 18.36 -0.24 6.56
N THR A 35 18.18 0.98 6.05
CA THR A 35 19.11 2.09 6.32
C THR A 35 19.12 2.45 7.80
N ALA A 36 17.95 2.49 8.44
CA ALA A 36 17.86 2.74 9.88
C ALA A 36 18.44 1.60 10.72
N LEU A 37 18.14 0.34 10.39
CA LEU A 37 18.71 -0.80 11.10
C LEU A 37 20.23 -0.89 10.93
N TRP A 38 20.75 -0.52 9.76
CA TRP A 38 22.17 -0.40 9.51
C TRP A 38 22.82 0.68 10.39
N ALA A 39 22.20 1.85 10.51
CA ALA A 39 22.69 2.93 11.37
C ALA A 39 22.65 2.56 12.87
N LEU A 40 21.68 1.77 13.29
CA LEU A 40 21.50 1.33 14.68
C LEU A 40 22.45 0.20 15.07
N ALA A 41 22.46 -0.88 14.28
CA ALA A 41 23.06 -2.17 14.62
C ALA A 41 24.26 -2.57 13.74
N GLY A 42 24.63 -1.74 12.76
CA GLY A 42 25.69 -2.05 11.82
C GLY A 42 25.30 -3.07 10.74
N PRO A 43 26.28 -3.60 9.97
CA PRO A 43 26.04 -4.44 8.79
C PRO A 43 25.23 -5.71 9.06
N GLY A 44 25.34 -6.28 10.27
CA GLY A 44 24.67 -7.53 10.65
C GLY A 44 23.14 -7.39 10.75
N GLY A 45 22.60 -6.19 10.99
CA GLY A 45 21.16 -5.96 11.16
C GLY A 45 20.34 -5.98 9.87
N VAL A 46 20.99 -5.98 8.70
CA VAL A 46 20.34 -5.83 7.38
C VAL A 46 19.93 -7.17 6.76
N TYR A 47 20.63 -8.25 7.09
CA TYR A 47 20.39 -9.59 6.53
C TYR A 47 18.98 -10.16 6.78
N PRO A 48 18.37 -10.07 7.99
CA PRO A 48 17.01 -10.58 8.20
C PRO A 48 15.95 -9.82 7.39
N LEU A 49 16.18 -8.53 7.09
CA LEU A 49 15.27 -7.74 6.24
C LEU A 49 15.29 -8.21 4.80
N LEU A 50 16.47 -8.53 4.26
CA LEU A 50 16.60 -9.04 2.89
C LEU A 50 15.91 -10.40 2.74
N GLY A 51 16.03 -11.28 3.74
CA GLY A 51 15.28 -12.54 3.79
C GLY A 51 13.76 -12.33 3.83
N GLY A 52 13.29 -11.38 4.65
CA GLY A 52 11.87 -10.99 4.69
C GLY A 52 11.36 -10.37 3.39
N LEU A 53 12.20 -9.61 2.69
CA LEU A 53 11.90 -9.02 1.37
C LEU A 53 11.69 -10.10 0.31
N VAL A 54 12.61 -11.06 0.24
CA VAL A 54 12.53 -12.18 -0.70
C VAL A 54 11.32 -13.05 -0.37
N GLY A 55 11.10 -13.35 0.92
CA GLY A 55 9.94 -14.12 1.37
C GLY A 55 8.61 -13.44 1.08
N SER A 56 8.50 -12.13 1.30
CA SER A 56 7.27 -11.36 1.03
C SER A 56 6.99 -11.24 -0.46
N ALA A 57 8.00 -10.96 -1.29
CA ALA A 57 7.87 -10.93 -2.74
C ALA A 57 7.44 -12.30 -3.30
N LEU A 58 7.99 -13.39 -2.76
CA LEU A 58 7.63 -14.76 -3.16
C LEU A 58 6.21 -15.11 -2.72
N ALA A 59 5.82 -14.74 -1.49
CA ALA A 59 4.48 -14.94 -0.97
C ALA A 59 3.42 -14.12 -1.75
N GLU A 60 3.73 -12.88 -2.12
CA GLU A 60 2.87 -12.06 -2.97
C GLU A 60 2.73 -12.67 -4.37
N ARG A 61 3.84 -13.10 -4.97
CA ARG A 61 3.81 -13.76 -6.29
C ARG A 61 3.01 -15.05 -6.27
N TRP A 62 3.13 -15.83 -5.19
CA TRP A 62 2.34 -17.04 -4.99
C TRP A 62 0.85 -16.75 -4.81
N ARG A 63 0.50 -15.75 -3.98
CA ARG A 63 -0.89 -15.31 -3.79
C ARG A 63 -1.51 -14.77 -5.07
N TRP A 64 -0.73 -14.02 -5.85
CA TRP A 64 -1.13 -13.49 -7.15
C TRP A 64 -1.48 -14.62 -8.12
N TRP A 65 -0.63 -15.65 -8.18
CA TRP A 65 -0.87 -16.84 -8.99
C TRP A 65 -2.13 -17.60 -8.55
N ARG A 66 -2.34 -17.76 -7.24
CA ARG A 66 -3.46 -18.53 -6.68
C ARG A 66 -4.83 -17.84 -6.78
N ARG A 67 -4.87 -16.50 -6.84
CA ARG A 67 -6.13 -15.71 -6.80
C ARG A 67 -6.27 -14.73 -7.97
N ARG A 68 -5.70 -15.09 -9.12
CA ARG A 68 -5.59 -14.22 -10.30
C ARG A 68 -6.93 -13.60 -10.72
N GLU A 69 -8.02 -14.36 -10.72
CA GLU A 69 -9.35 -13.89 -11.11
C GLU A 69 -9.95 -12.88 -10.12
N GLN A 70 -9.86 -13.18 -8.82
CA GLN A 70 -10.31 -12.26 -7.76
C GLN A 70 -9.49 -10.95 -7.77
N TYR A 71 -8.21 -11.05 -8.14
CA TYR A 71 -7.32 -9.90 -8.25
C TYR A 71 -7.68 -8.98 -9.43
N LEU A 72 -8.05 -9.55 -10.59
CA LEU A 72 -8.50 -8.75 -11.74
C LEU A 72 -9.78 -7.97 -11.43
N ALA A 73 -10.75 -8.60 -10.75
CA ALA A 73 -11.96 -7.92 -10.29
C ALA A 73 -11.65 -6.81 -9.27
N ALA A 74 -10.71 -7.05 -8.34
CA ALA A 74 -10.27 -6.03 -7.39
C ALA A 74 -9.55 -4.86 -8.06
N VAL A 75 -8.80 -5.10 -9.14
CA VAL A 75 -8.14 -4.04 -9.92
C VAL A 75 -9.15 -3.25 -10.74
N GLU A 76 -10.17 -3.88 -11.35
CA GLU A 76 -11.28 -3.16 -12.01
C GLU A 76 -11.97 -2.20 -11.03
N ILE A 77 -12.25 -2.68 -9.81
CA ILE A 77 -12.83 -1.86 -8.74
C ILE A 77 -11.88 -0.74 -8.30
N SER A 78 -10.61 -1.05 -8.10
CA SER A 78 -9.60 -0.06 -7.65
C SER A 78 -9.35 1.02 -8.71
N ALA A 79 -9.36 0.64 -9.99
CA ALA A 79 -9.24 1.55 -11.11
C ALA A 79 -10.46 2.49 -11.14
N ALA A 80 -11.67 1.95 -11.07
CA ALA A 80 -12.92 2.72 -11.00
C ALA A 80 -12.91 3.75 -9.85
N LEU A 81 -12.46 3.34 -8.65
CA LEU A 81 -12.32 4.23 -7.49
C LEU A 81 -11.29 5.37 -7.71
N ARG A 82 -10.22 5.11 -8.48
CA ARG A 82 -9.18 6.11 -8.76
C ARG A 82 -9.56 7.06 -9.89
N THR A 83 -10.26 6.58 -10.91
CA THR A 83 -10.62 7.36 -12.11
C THR A 83 -11.97 8.05 -11.99
N GLY A 84 -12.73 7.80 -10.92
CA GLY A 84 -14.08 8.38 -10.77
C GLY A 84 -15.13 7.70 -11.64
N THR A 85 -14.78 6.62 -12.34
CA THR A 85 -15.67 5.96 -13.31
C THR A 85 -16.56 4.92 -12.63
N SER A 86 -17.76 4.72 -13.19
CA SER A 86 -18.67 3.70 -12.70
C SER A 86 -18.17 2.29 -13.10
N PRO A 87 -18.02 1.35 -12.14
CA PRO A 87 -17.68 -0.03 -12.44
C PRO A 87 -18.85 -0.74 -13.15
N ARG A 88 -18.55 -1.88 -13.80
CA ARG A 88 -19.59 -2.73 -14.43
C ARG A 88 -20.74 -3.02 -13.45
N PRO A 89 -22.00 -3.15 -13.92
CA PRO A 89 -23.18 -3.30 -13.06
C PRO A 89 -23.03 -4.42 -12.02
N GLY A 90 -22.52 -5.59 -12.42
CA GLY A 90 -22.28 -6.73 -11.53
C GLY A 90 -21.19 -6.53 -10.47
N LEU A 91 -20.34 -5.50 -10.62
CA LEU A 91 -19.25 -5.18 -9.70
C LEU A 91 -19.56 -3.98 -8.79
N ARG A 92 -20.67 -3.27 -9.00
CA ARG A 92 -21.00 -2.05 -8.25
C ARG A 92 -21.17 -2.31 -6.74
N THR A 93 -21.84 -3.41 -6.38
CA THR A 93 -22.02 -3.79 -4.96
C THR A 93 -20.71 -4.27 -4.32
N ALA A 94 -19.82 -4.88 -5.09
CA ALA A 94 -18.48 -5.24 -4.65
C ALA A 94 -17.60 -3.99 -4.48
N ALA A 95 -17.68 -3.03 -5.40
CA ALA A 95 -16.96 -1.77 -5.34
C ALA A 95 -17.34 -0.93 -4.11
N LEU A 96 -18.63 -0.83 -3.79
CA LEU A 96 -19.13 -0.18 -2.58
C LEU A 96 -18.59 -0.84 -1.30
N ARG A 97 -18.56 -2.19 -1.25
CA ARG A 97 -18.00 -2.94 -0.12
C ARG A 97 -16.50 -2.68 0.03
N VAL A 98 -15.76 -2.69 -1.07
CA VAL A 98 -14.31 -2.40 -1.08
C VAL A 98 -14.03 -0.97 -0.65
N ALA A 99 -14.76 0.02 -1.17
CA ALA A 99 -14.60 1.43 -0.81
C ALA A 99 -14.83 1.67 0.70
N ARG A 100 -15.91 1.10 1.26
CA ARG A 100 -16.19 1.18 2.69
C ARG A 100 -15.13 0.47 3.53
N ARG A 101 -14.63 -0.67 3.06
CA ARG A 101 -13.56 -1.40 3.72
C ARG A 101 -12.26 -0.61 3.71
N GLU A 102 -11.89 0.00 2.59
CA GLU A 102 -10.72 0.87 2.51
C GLU A 102 -10.81 2.03 3.50
N LEU A 103 -11.96 2.72 3.58
CA LEU A 103 -12.14 3.81 4.55
C LEU A 103 -11.98 3.37 6.00
N ARG A 104 -12.35 2.13 6.34
CA ARG A 104 -12.14 1.55 7.67
C ARG A 104 -10.70 1.13 7.93
N GLU A 105 -10.01 0.60 6.91
CA GLU A 105 -8.64 0.08 7.05
C GLU A 105 -7.57 1.18 6.95
N LEU A 106 -7.82 2.28 6.21
CA LEU A 106 -6.91 3.42 6.05
C LEU A 106 -6.41 4.05 7.37
N PRO A 107 -7.25 4.30 8.40
CA PRO A 107 -6.77 4.82 9.67
C PRO A 107 -5.85 3.82 10.40
N VAL A 108 -6.14 2.53 10.32
CA VAL A 108 -5.29 1.48 10.91
C VAL A 108 -3.95 1.41 10.20
N ALA A 109 -3.95 1.43 8.87
CA ALA A 109 -2.74 1.45 8.07
C ALA A 109 -1.90 2.71 8.33
N GLY A 110 -2.53 3.88 8.42
CA GLY A 110 -1.85 5.13 8.77
C GLY A 110 -1.24 5.09 10.18
N GLY A 111 -1.98 4.54 11.16
CA GLY A 111 -1.48 4.32 12.51
C GLY A 111 -0.28 3.37 12.55
N ALA A 112 -0.33 2.26 11.82
CA ALA A 112 0.77 1.31 11.74
C ALA A 112 2.03 1.93 11.09
N VAL A 113 1.87 2.68 9.99
CA VAL A 113 2.98 3.43 9.36
C VAL A 113 3.58 4.43 10.34
N GLY A 114 2.74 5.23 11.01
CA GLY A 114 3.18 6.21 12.00
C GLY A 114 3.94 5.56 13.17
N ALA A 115 3.43 4.43 13.69
CA ALA A 115 4.07 3.70 14.78
C ALA A 115 5.43 3.14 14.37
N VAL A 116 5.51 2.40 13.24
CA VAL A 116 6.76 1.75 12.81
C VAL A 116 7.84 2.79 12.53
N PHE A 117 7.57 3.77 11.67
CA PHE A 117 8.57 4.77 11.31
C PHE A 117 8.83 5.78 12.44
N GLY A 118 7.85 6.06 13.28
CA GLY A 118 8.01 6.92 14.46
C GLY A 118 8.94 6.29 15.50
N ILE A 119 8.74 5.00 15.83
CA ILE A 119 9.63 4.26 16.73
C ILE A 119 11.04 4.19 16.15
N LEU A 120 11.16 3.93 14.85
CA LEU A 120 12.45 3.79 14.19
C LEU A 120 13.21 5.13 14.16
N ALA A 121 12.51 6.24 13.88
CA ALA A 121 13.08 7.57 13.93
C ALA A 121 13.52 7.96 15.35
N LEU A 122 12.70 7.64 16.36
CA LEU A 122 13.03 7.89 17.77
C LEU A 122 14.29 7.10 18.18
N ALA A 123 14.34 5.80 17.86
CA ALA A 123 15.49 4.95 18.15
C ALA A 123 16.77 5.50 17.50
N CYS A 124 16.68 5.96 16.26
CA CYS A 124 17.79 6.59 15.56
C CYS A 124 18.23 7.90 16.23
N ALA A 125 17.30 8.77 16.62
CA ALA A 125 17.61 10.03 17.29
C ALA A 125 18.28 9.83 18.66
N VAL A 126 17.76 8.89 19.46
CA VAL A 126 18.38 8.51 20.75
C VAL A 126 19.78 7.97 20.53
N THR A 127 19.97 7.10 19.53
CA THR A 127 21.27 6.52 19.23
C THR A 127 22.28 7.56 18.75
N ALA A 128 21.84 8.56 17.98
CA ALA A 128 22.69 9.69 17.59
C ALA A 128 23.20 10.45 18.81
N GLY A 129 22.31 10.80 19.74
CA GLY A 129 22.68 11.52 20.97
C GLY A 129 23.56 10.71 21.92
N LEU A 130 23.49 9.37 21.86
CA LEU A 130 24.36 8.50 22.66
C LEU A 130 25.74 8.26 22.03
N ARG A 131 25.84 8.32 20.70
CA ARG A 131 27.07 7.98 19.96
C ARG A 131 27.81 9.18 19.39
N ASP A 132 27.26 10.39 19.51
CA ASP A 132 27.72 11.61 18.82
C ASP A 132 27.98 11.37 17.32
N ASP A 133 27.14 10.53 16.69
CA ASP A 133 27.22 10.18 15.27
C ASP A 133 26.03 10.79 14.52
N VAL A 134 26.31 11.36 13.34
CA VAL A 134 25.33 11.98 12.46
C VAL A 134 24.57 10.94 11.63
N ARG A 135 25.11 9.73 11.43
CA ARG A 135 24.49 8.70 10.58
C ARG A 135 23.07 8.31 11.04
N PRO A 136 22.81 8.08 12.35
CA PRO A 136 21.45 7.80 12.81
C PRO A 136 20.51 9.00 12.64
N VAL A 137 20.99 10.25 12.71
CA VAL A 137 20.16 11.44 12.46
C VAL A 137 19.63 11.44 11.02
N LEU A 138 20.48 11.12 10.04
CA LEU A 138 20.07 11.01 8.63
C LEU A 138 19.04 9.89 8.44
N ALA A 139 19.22 8.75 9.10
CA ALA A 139 18.26 7.66 9.05
C ALA A 139 16.91 8.03 9.69
N ALA A 140 16.93 8.78 10.80
CA ALA A 140 15.72 9.30 11.43
C ALA A 140 14.96 10.24 10.49
N ALA A 141 15.66 11.16 9.82
CA ALA A 141 15.06 12.07 8.84
C ALA A 141 14.42 11.32 7.66
N LEU A 142 15.08 10.27 7.15
CA LEU A 142 14.52 9.41 6.10
C LEU A 142 13.24 8.68 6.56
N CYS A 143 13.22 8.18 7.79
CA CYS A 143 12.02 7.55 8.36
C CYS A 143 10.84 8.52 8.43
N VAL A 144 11.09 9.75 8.91
CA VAL A 144 10.04 10.77 9.06
C VAL A 144 9.53 11.24 7.70
N THR A 145 10.43 11.57 6.77
CA THR A 145 10.05 12.03 5.41
C THR A 145 9.26 10.97 4.65
N PHE A 146 9.69 9.71 4.72
CA PHE A 146 8.98 8.59 4.08
C PHE A 146 7.60 8.35 4.72
N ALA A 147 7.51 8.35 6.05
CA ALA A 147 6.24 8.22 6.76
C ALA A 147 5.27 9.35 6.41
N ALA A 148 5.76 10.59 6.35
CA ALA A 148 4.96 11.75 5.95
C ALA A 148 4.41 11.58 4.52
N GLY A 149 5.26 11.16 3.57
CA GLY A 149 4.84 10.88 2.20
C GLY A 149 3.75 9.80 2.11
N LEU A 150 3.91 8.70 2.87
CA LEU A 150 2.91 7.64 2.95
C LEU A 150 1.59 8.15 3.54
N LEU A 151 1.63 8.91 4.63
CA LEU A 151 0.45 9.47 5.28
C LEU A 151 -0.30 10.45 4.36
N VAL A 152 0.43 11.30 3.62
CA VAL A 152 -0.16 12.18 2.60
C VAL A 152 -0.82 11.35 1.50
N GLY A 153 -0.16 10.29 1.01
CA GLY A 153 -0.73 9.38 0.03
C GLY A 153 -2.00 8.69 0.51
N LEU A 154 -2.04 8.24 1.77
CA LEU A 154 -3.21 7.63 2.40
C LEU A 154 -4.36 8.63 2.55
N ARG A 155 -4.07 9.88 2.92
CA ARG A 155 -5.08 10.96 2.99
C ARG A 155 -5.66 11.29 1.61
N ALA A 156 -4.81 11.42 0.60
CA ALA A 156 -5.25 11.66 -0.77
C ALA A 156 -6.10 10.50 -1.30
N LYS A 157 -5.74 9.26 -0.96
CA LYS A 157 -6.53 8.07 -1.29
C LYS A 157 -7.90 8.10 -0.59
N ARG A 158 -7.93 8.42 0.70
CA ARG A 158 -9.17 8.58 1.47
C ARG A 158 -10.11 9.58 0.83
N GLY A 159 -9.63 10.78 0.51
CA GLY A 159 -10.45 11.83 -0.11
C GLY A 159 -11.08 11.40 -1.44
N ARG A 160 -10.30 10.71 -2.31
CA ARG A 160 -10.84 10.16 -3.56
C ARG A 160 -11.91 9.09 -3.32
N THR A 161 -11.70 8.20 -2.36
CA THR A 161 -12.67 7.14 -2.03
C THR A 161 -13.95 7.73 -1.42
N GLU A 162 -13.83 8.76 -0.58
CA GLU A 162 -14.98 9.50 -0.04
C GLU A 162 -15.77 10.21 -1.15
N GLN A 163 -15.08 10.90 -2.06
CA GLN A 163 -15.69 11.59 -3.20
C GLN A 163 -16.40 10.60 -4.13
N TRP A 164 -15.76 9.48 -4.49
CA TRP A 164 -16.38 8.47 -5.33
C TRP A 164 -17.65 7.88 -4.70
N LEU A 165 -17.66 7.68 -3.37
CA LEU A 165 -18.85 7.21 -2.64
C LEU A 165 -19.98 8.25 -2.62
N ALA A 166 -19.65 9.53 -2.59
CA ALA A 166 -20.63 10.61 -2.70
C ALA A 166 -21.26 10.64 -4.11
N ASP A 167 -20.46 10.42 -5.15
CA ASP A 167 -20.91 10.40 -6.54
C ASP A 167 -21.71 9.12 -6.90
N HIS A 168 -21.52 8.04 -6.14
CA HIS A 168 -22.17 6.75 -6.36
C HIS A 168 -22.87 6.25 -5.09
N PRO A 169 -23.97 6.91 -4.65
CA PRO A 169 -24.68 6.51 -3.45
C PRO A 169 -25.19 5.05 -3.59
N PRO A 170 -25.27 4.31 -2.48
CA PRO A 170 -25.86 2.98 -2.49
C PRO A 170 -27.32 3.07 -2.98
N PRO A 171 -27.81 2.06 -3.72
CA PRO A 171 -29.23 2.01 -4.10
C PRO A 171 -30.07 2.08 -2.82
N ARG A 172 -31.12 2.91 -2.85
CA ARG A 172 -32.04 3.00 -1.71
C ARG A 172 -32.77 1.67 -1.59
N PRO A 173 -33.18 1.27 -0.37
CA PRO A 173 -34.00 0.07 -0.17
C PRO A 173 -35.30 0.07 -0.99
N GLU A 174 -35.70 1.26 -1.46
CA GLU A 174 -36.95 1.56 -2.15
C GLU A 174 -36.85 1.48 -3.68
N ASP A 175 -35.66 1.34 -4.27
CA ASP A 175 -35.50 1.20 -5.72
C ASP A 175 -35.64 -0.28 -6.13
N PRO A 176 -36.70 -0.67 -6.87
CA PRO A 176 -36.84 -2.03 -7.37
C PRO A 176 -35.76 -2.32 -8.42
N SER A 177 -35.15 -3.49 -8.26
CA SER A 177 -34.10 -4.08 -9.11
C SER A 177 -34.55 -4.35 -10.54
#